data_AF-A0A928TZS5-F1
#
_entry.id   AF-A0A928TZS5-F1
#
_cell.length_a   1.000
_cell.length_b   1.000
_cell.length_c   1.000
_cell.angle_alpha   90.00
_cell.angle_beta   90.00
_cell.angle_gamma   90.00
#
_symmetry.space_group_name_H-M   'P 1'
#
loop_
_entity.id
_entity.type
_entity.pdbx_description
1 polymer ?
#
loop_
_entity_poly.entity_id
_entity_poly.type
_entity_poly.pdbx_seq_one_letter_code
_entity_poly.pdbx_strand_id
1 'polypeptide(L)'
;MTRQKHSLQEVVGPQTYTTWVDMLRYLIPDGRTHRLAPLVAGMLQYATAVALESAVENEVGMGLQEATEAYDPDEAGKLLLPLIDQLFSDAGVSYQRTNARGQGYSIAEEIVREYVSWFDMPWES
;
A
#
# COMPACT_ATOMS: atom_id res chain seq x y z
N MET A 1 1.04 9.45 -23.26
CA MET A 1 0.42 9.44 -21.92
C MET A 1 1.54 9.57 -20.92
N THR A 2 1.62 10.70 -20.23
CA THR A 2 2.69 11.03 -19.29
C THR A 2 2.52 10.12 -18.07
N ARG A 3 3.37 9.09 -17.94
CA ARG A 3 3.42 8.23 -16.76
C ARG A 3 3.77 9.15 -15.58
N GLN A 4 2.86 9.24 -14.62
CA GLN A 4 2.94 10.21 -13.53
C GLN A 4 4.27 10.02 -12.78
N LYS A 5 5.00 11.13 -12.63
CA LYS A 5 6.12 11.27 -11.68
C LYS A 5 5.61 10.82 -10.31
N HIS A 6 6.44 10.21 -9.46
CA HIS A 6 6.11 9.79 -8.09
C HIS A 6 5.39 8.43 -8.02
N SER A 7 6.11 7.35 -8.29
CA SER A 7 5.61 5.98 -8.12
C SER A 7 6.47 5.19 -7.14
N LEU A 8 5.90 4.17 -6.48
CA LEU A 8 6.64 3.26 -5.60
C LEU A 8 7.88 2.65 -6.30
N GLN A 9 7.83 2.50 -7.63
CA GLN A 9 8.97 2.03 -8.43
C GLN A 9 10.23 2.88 -8.27
N GLU A 10 10.09 4.20 -8.05
CA GLU A 10 11.22 5.11 -7.85
C GLU A 10 11.89 4.90 -6.49
N VAL A 11 11.15 4.36 -5.52
CA VAL A 11 11.65 4.06 -4.17
C VAL A 11 12.28 2.66 -4.15
N VAL A 12 11.54 1.63 -4.55
CA VAL A 12 11.97 0.23 -4.37
C VAL A 12 12.73 -0.34 -5.56
N GLY A 13 12.84 0.43 -6.64
CA GLY A 13 13.46 0.02 -7.89
C GLY A 13 12.56 -0.82 -8.80
N PRO A 14 12.91 -0.93 -10.09
CA PRO A 14 12.06 -1.54 -11.11
C PRO A 14 11.83 -3.05 -10.90
N GLN A 15 12.84 -3.79 -10.43
CA GLN A 15 12.74 -5.23 -10.26
C GLN A 15 11.78 -5.61 -9.11
N THR A 16 11.93 -4.96 -7.96
CA THR A 16 11.06 -5.14 -6.80
C THR A 16 9.62 -4.77 -7.14
N TYR A 17 9.42 -3.61 -7.75
CA TYR A 17 8.09 -3.15 -8.15
C TYR A 17 7.41 -4.12 -9.12
N THR A 18 8.13 -4.61 -10.14
CA THR A 18 7.59 -5.59 -11.09
C THR A 18 7.16 -6.88 -10.38
N THR A 19 7.97 -7.34 -9.42
CA THR A 19 7.66 -8.52 -8.62
C THR A 19 6.38 -8.32 -7.80
N TRP A 20 6.20 -7.16 -7.19
CA TRP A 20 4.96 -6.83 -6.46
C TRP A 20 3.75 -6.82 -7.38
N VAL A 21 3.85 -6.16 -8.53
CA VAL A 21 2.78 -6.12 -9.55
C VAL A 21 2.37 -7.54 -9.96
N ASP A 22 3.34 -8.43 -10.22
CA ASP A 22 3.06 -9.82 -10.58
C ASP A 22 2.42 -10.59 -9.41
N MET A 23 2.93 -10.45 -8.18
CA MET A 23 2.32 -11.05 -7.00
C MET A 23 0.85 -10.65 -6.86
N LEU A 24 0.54 -9.35 -6.97
CA LEU A 24 -0.82 -8.87 -6.82
C LEU A 24 -1.74 -9.36 -7.96
N ARG A 25 -1.23 -9.41 -9.19
CA ARG A 25 -1.99 -9.96 -10.33
C ARG A 25 -2.47 -11.39 -10.06
N TYR A 26 -1.65 -12.22 -9.42
CA TYR A 26 -2.00 -13.60 -9.11
C TYR A 26 -2.76 -13.80 -7.80
N LEU A 27 -2.50 -12.97 -6.77
CA LEU A 27 -3.04 -13.17 -5.42
C LEU A 27 -4.37 -12.43 -5.17
N ILE A 28 -4.60 -11.28 -5.80
CA ILE A 28 -5.74 -10.42 -5.51
C ILE A 28 -7.11 -10.98 -5.97
N PRO A 29 -7.25 -11.61 -7.16
CA PRO A 29 -8.57 -12.03 -7.65
C PRO A 29 -9.35 -12.91 -6.68
N ASP A 30 -8.69 -13.91 -6.09
CA ASP A 30 -9.30 -14.89 -5.18
C ASP A 30 -8.87 -14.71 -3.70
N GLY A 31 -7.96 -13.77 -3.45
CA GLY A 31 -7.41 -13.55 -2.12
C GLY A 31 -8.42 -12.93 -1.16
N ARG A 32 -8.33 -13.34 0.11
CA ARG A 32 -9.16 -12.76 1.18
C ARG A 32 -8.55 -11.47 1.68
N THR A 33 -9.36 -10.43 1.85
CA THR A 33 -8.92 -9.09 2.27
C THR A 33 -8.06 -9.10 3.53
N HIS A 34 -8.43 -9.81 4.59
CA HIS A 34 -7.63 -9.91 5.83
C HIS A 34 -6.25 -10.57 5.66
N ARG A 35 -5.96 -11.17 4.50
CA ARG A 35 -4.63 -11.70 4.15
C ARG A 35 -3.88 -10.77 3.21
N LEU A 36 -4.61 -10.13 2.30
CA LEU A 36 -4.05 -9.24 1.29
C LEU A 36 -3.68 -7.87 1.89
N ALA A 37 -4.49 -7.36 2.81
CA ALA A 37 -4.26 -6.08 3.46
C ALA A 37 -2.91 -6.03 4.20
N PRO A 38 -2.60 -6.95 5.14
CA PRO A 38 -1.30 -6.93 5.81
C PRO A 38 -0.13 -7.22 4.87
N LEU A 39 -0.34 -7.99 3.79
CA LEU A 39 0.69 -8.23 2.78
C LEU A 39 1.09 -6.93 2.06
N VAL A 40 0.11 -6.16 1.58
CA VAL A 40 0.40 -4.90 0.86
C VAL A 40 0.85 -3.82 1.84
N ALA A 41 0.31 -3.77 3.06
CA ALA A 41 0.84 -2.89 4.11
C ALA A 41 2.33 -3.18 4.36
N GLY A 42 2.73 -4.45 4.43
CA GLY A 42 4.13 -4.84 4.54
C GLY A 42 5.00 -4.42 3.34
N MET A 43 4.45 -4.45 2.12
CA MET A 43 5.15 -3.90 0.95
C MET A 43 5.38 -2.38 1.10
N LEU A 44 4.38 -1.63 1.55
CA LEU A 44 4.51 -0.19 1.78
C LEU A 44 5.50 0.11 2.93
N GLN A 45 5.49 -0.69 3.99
CA GLN A 45 6.46 -0.58 5.10
C GLN A 45 7.89 -0.86 4.63
N TYR A 46 8.07 -1.85 3.75
CA TYR A 46 9.35 -2.07 3.08
C TYR A 46 9.78 -0.85 2.26
N ALA A 47 8.87 -0.25 1.47
CA ALA A 47 9.18 0.96 0.70
C ALA A 47 9.60 2.12 1.61
N THR A 48 8.95 2.27 2.77
CA THR A 48 9.28 3.28 3.78
C THR A 48 10.68 3.08 4.33
N ALA A 49 11.03 1.85 4.71
CA ALA A 49 12.38 1.54 5.19
C ALA A 49 13.45 1.85 4.12
N VAL A 50 13.22 1.47 2.87
CA VAL A 50 14.13 1.77 1.75
C VAL A 50 14.26 3.28 1.53
N ALA A 51 13.16 4.03 1.64
CA ALA A 51 13.18 5.49 1.50
C ALA A 51 13.99 6.15 2.63
N LEU A 52 13.85 5.70 3.88
CA LEU A 52 14.57 6.23 5.04
C LEU A 52 16.09 5.97 4.96
N GLU A 53 16.50 4.84 4.37
CA GLU A 53 17.91 4.51 4.16
C GLU A 53 18.54 5.25 2.97
N SER A 54 17.72 5.82 2.08
CA SER A 54 18.19 6.54 0.90
C SER A 54 18.70 7.94 1.26
N ALA A 55 19.90 8.28 0.76
CA ALA A 55 20.45 9.64 0.86
C ALA A 55 19.80 10.63 -0.14
N VAL A 56 18.92 10.14 -1.02
CA VAL A 56 18.23 10.94 -2.04
C VAL A 56 16.82 11.23 -1.57
N GLU A 57 16.47 12.51 -1.47
CA GLU A 57 15.11 12.95 -1.18
C GLU A 57 14.15 12.49 -2.29
N ASN A 58 13.08 11.82 -1.88
CA ASN A 58 12.01 11.33 -2.76
C ASN A 58 10.66 11.71 -2.15
N GLU A 59 9.83 12.45 -2.88
CA GLU A 59 8.51 12.89 -2.43
C GLU A 59 7.60 11.71 -2.02
N VAL A 60 7.66 10.58 -2.72
CA VAL A 60 6.94 9.35 -2.34
C VAL A 60 7.46 8.83 -1.00
N GLY A 61 8.77 8.81 -0.82
CA GLY A 61 9.41 8.41 0.43
C GLY A 61 9.00 9.28 1.60
N MET A 62 8.97 10.60 1.39
CA MET A 62 8.51 11.57 2.40
C MET A 62 7.03 11.36 2.74
N GLY A 63 6.17 11.15 1.74
CA GLY A 63 4.75 10.86 1.97
C GLY A 63 4.51 9.54 2.70
N LEU A 64 5.33 8.52 2.44
CA LEU A 64 5.29 7.25 3.19
C LEU A 64 5.70 7.43 4.66
N GLN A 65 6.73 8.24 4.92
CA GLN A 65 7.16 8.58 6.27
C GLN A 65 6.05 9.36 7.01
N GLU A 66 5.50 10.40 6.38
CA GLU A 66 4.40 11.19 6.95
C GLU A 66 3.17 10.33 7.26
N ALA A 67 2.82 9.39 6.37
CA ALA A 67 1.72 8.46 6.60
C ALA A 67 1.95 7.54 7.81
N THR A 68 3.21 7.24 8.14
CA THR A 68 3.56 6.44 9.33
C THR A 68 3.35 7.25 10.62
N GLU A 69 3.60 8.56 10.56
CA GLU A 69 3.46 9.48 11.69
C GLU A 69 2.02 9.97 11.91
N ALA A 70 1.14 9.79 10.92
CA ALA A 70 -0.23 10.32 10.97
C ALA A 70 -1.10 9.69 12.07
N TYR A 71 -0.85 8.42 12.46
CA TYR A 71 -1.66 7.56 13.37
C TYR A 71 -3.17 7.44 13.03
N ASP A 72 -3.72 8.34 12.21
CA ASP A 72 -5.08 8.39 11.72
C ASP A 72 -5.14 7.79 10.29
N PRO A 73 -5.87 6.69 10.09
CA PRO A 73 -6.08 6.10 8.77
C PRO A 73 -6.66 7.06 7.72
N ASP A 74 -7.47 8.05 8.11
CA ASP A 74 -8.09 8.97 7.16
C ASP A 74 -7.06 9.97 6.59
N GLU A 75 -6.14 10.44 7.44
CA GLU A 75 -5.02 11.30 7.01
C GLU A 75 -3.97 10.51 6.23
N ALA A 76 -3.57 9.33 6.73
CA ALA A 76 -2.66 8.44 6.01
C ALA A 76 -3.23 8.03 4.64
N GLY A 77 -4.55 7.84 4.55
CA GLY A 77 -5.25 7.49 3.31
C GLY A 77 -5.03 8.51 2.19
N LYS A 78 -4.91 9.81 2.51
CA LYS A 78 -4.66 10.86 1.50
C LYS A 78 -3.32 10.68 0.80
N LEU A 79 -2.33 10.12 1.50
CA LEU A 79 -0.98 9.88 1.01
C LEU A 79 -0.86 8.49 0.36
N LEU A 80 -1.49 7.48 0.95
CA LEU A 80 -1.32 6.08 0.55
C LEU A 80 -2.27 5.63 -0.57
N LEU A 81 -3.51 6.11 -0.60
CA LEU A 81 -4.50 5.67 -1.60
C LEU A 81 -4.04 5.89 -3.05
N PRO A 82 -3.40 7.02 -3.42
CA PRO A 82 -2.87 7.19 -4.78
C PRO A 82 -1.81 6.13 -5.14
N LEU A 83 -0.95 5.76 -4.19
CA LEU A 83 0.10 4.75 -4.40
C LEU A 83 -0.50 3.34 -4.53
N ILE A 84 -1.49 3.02 -3.69
CA ILE A 84 -2.22 1.75 -3.73
C ILE A 84 -3.01 1.63 -5.04
N ASP A 85 -3.69 2.70 -5.46
CA ASP A 85 -4.46 2.75 -6.70
C ASP A 85 -3.58 2.49 -7.92
N GLN A 86 -2.42 3.16 -7.99
CA GLN A 86 -1.44 2.92 -9.05
C GLN A 86 -0.95 1.46 -9.06
N LEU A 87 -0.58 0.92 -7.89
CA LEU A 87 -0.06 -0.43 -7.77
C LEU A 87 -1.10 -1.49 -8.21
N PHE A 88 -2.35 -1.33 -7.81
CA PHE A 88 -3.45 -2.23 -8.20
C PHE A 88 -3.81 -2.08 -9.68
N SER A 89 -3.83 -0.84 -10.19
CA SER A 89 -4.04 -0.56 -11.61
C SER A 89 -2.96 -1.21 -12.48
N ASP A 90 -1.69 -1.09 -12.11
CA ASP A 90 -0.56 -1.70 -12.83
C ASP A 90 -0.62 -3.25 -12.79
N ALA A 91 -1.16 -3.82 -11.70
CA ALA A 91 -1.43 -5.26 -11.59
C ALA A 91 -2.67 -5.71 -12.40
N GLY A 92 -3.50 -4.78 -12.86
CA GLY A 92 -4.73 -5.08 -13.61
C GLY A 92 -5.83 -5.67 -12.72
N VAL A 93 -5.84 -5.33 -11.43
CA VAL A 93 -6.78 -5.87 -10.44
C VAL A 93 -7.48 -4.74 -9.70
N SER A 94 -8.71 -4.98 -9.25
CA SER A 94 -9.45 -4.02 -8.41
C SER A 94 -9.26 -4.33 -6.93
N TYR A 95 -9.20 -3.29 -6.09
CA TYR A 95 -9.31 -3.42 -4.62
C TYR A 95 -10.77 -3.35 -4.12
N GLN A 96 -11.73 -2.99 -4.97
CA GLN A 96 -13.14 -2.95 -4.59
C GLN A 96 -13.74 -4.35 -4.57
N ARG A 97 -14.53 -4.65 -3.54
CA ARG A 97 -15.15 -5.97 -3.33
C ARG A 97 -16.59 -5.80 -2.87
N THR A 98 -17.38 -6.85 -3.10
CA THR A 98 -18.76 -6.96 -2.61
C THR A 98 -18.90 -8.28 -1.87
N ASN A 99 -19.48 -8.25 -0.66
CA ASN A 99 -19.70 -9.46 0.12
C ASN A 99 -20.99 -10.19 -0.32
N ALA A 100 -21.24 -11.38 0.24
CA ALA A 100 -22.43 -12.18 -0.07
C ALA A 100 -23.77 -11.49 0.26
N ARG A 101 -23.74 -10.41 1.05
CA ARG A 101 -24.91 -9.59 1.40
C ARG A 101 -25.06 -8.36 0.50
N GLY A 102 -24.23 -8.21 -0.52
CA GLY A 102 -24.23 -7.07 -1.43
C GLY A 102 -23.57 -5.81 -0.88
N GLN A 103 -22.89 -5.88 0.27
CA GLN A 103 -22.21 -4.72 0.84
C GLN A 103 -20.82 -4.56 0.22
N GLY A 104 -20.54 -3.35 -0.29
CA GLY A 104 -19.24 -2.97 -0.81
C GLY A 104 -18.22 -2.79 0.32
N TYR A 105 -16.98 -3.16 0.06
CA TYR A 105 -15.84 -2.90 0.94
C TYR A 105 -14.56 -2.81 0.11
N SER A 106 -13.54 -2.14 0.66
CA SER A 106 -12.30 -1.81 -0.05
C SER A 106 -11.10 -2.50 0.60
N ILE A 107 -10.33 -3.25 -0.19
CA ILE A 107 -9.04 -3.78 0.27
C ILE A 107 -8.09 -2.62 0.59
N ALA A 108 -8.15 -1.51 -0.15
CA ALA A 108 -7.26 -0.37 0.04
C ALA A 108 -7.46 0.32 1.40
N GLU A 109 -8.69 0.41 1.89
CA GLU A 109 -8.98 0.96 3.23
C GLU A 109 -8.38 0.08 4.32
N GLU A 110 -8.49 -1.25 4.19
CA GLU A 110 -7.87 -2.19 5.13
C GLU A 110 -6.34 -2.12 5.06
N ILE A 111 -5.75 -1.96 3.88
CA ILE A 111 -4.29 -1.77 3.72
C ILE A 111 -3.81 -0.55 4.52
N VAL A 112 -4.53 0.58 4.43
CA VAL A 112 -4.16 1.80 5.16
C VAL A 112 -4.24 1.59 6.67
N ARG A 113 -5.30 0.93 7.15
CA ARG A 113 -5.42 0.60 8.59
C ARG A 113 -4.26 -0.27 9.08
N GLU A 114 -3.94 -1.33 8.35
CA GLU A 114 -2.84 -2.25 8.67
C GLU A 114 -1.48 -1.54 8.60
N TYR A 115 -1.31 -0.61 7.67
CA TYR A 115 -0.07 0.17 7.54
C TYR A 115 0.17 1.08 8.74
N VAL A 116 -0.86 1.82 9.16
CA VAL A 116 -0.77 2.76 10.29
C VAL A 116 -0.63 2.00 11.62
N SER A 117 -1.29 0.86 11.75
CA SER A 117 -1.26 0.03 12.97
C SER A 117 -0.07 -0.94 12.99
N TRP A 118 0.92 -0.77 12.10
CA TRP A 118 1.97 -1.78 11.86
C TRP A 118 2.81 -2.13 13.09
N PHE A 119 3.01 -1.16 13.98
CA PHE A 119 3.75 -1.31 15.23
C PHE A 119 2.85 -1.39 16.47
N ASP A 120 1.53 -1.42 16.28
CA ASP A 120 0.61 -1.54 17.41
C ASP A 120 0.73 -2.94 18.02
N MET A 121 0.91 -2.97 19.34
CA MET A 121 0.97 -4.19 20.13
C MET A 121 -0.25 -4.23 21.07
N PRO A 122 -1.47 -4.53 20.55
CA PRO A 122 -2.70 -4.45 21.32
C PRO A 122 -2.77 -5.43 22.51
N TRP A 123 -1.85 -6.40 22.59
CA TRP A 123 -1.70 -7.34 23.70
C TRP A 123 -0.75 -6.84 24.80
N GLU A 124 -0.07 -5.71 24.62
CA GLU A 124 0.80 -5.10 25.64
C GLU A 124 0.07 -4.04 26.49
N SER A 125 -1.25 -3.90 26.26
CA SER A 125 -2.16 -2.99 27.00
C SER A 125 -2.74 -3.61 28.26
#